data_AF-A0A6I1NMJ3-F1
#
_entry.id   AF-A0A6I1NMJ3-F1
#
_cell.length_a   1.000
_cell.length_b   1.000
_cell.length_c   1.000
_cell.angle_alpha   90.00
_cell.angle_beta   90.00
_cell.angle_gamma   90.00
#
_symmetry.space_group_name_H-M   'P 1'
#
loop_
_entity.id
_entity.type
_entity.pdbx_description
1 polymer ?
#
loop_
_entity_poly.entity_id
_entity_poly.type
_entity_poly.pdbx_seq_one_letter_code
_entity_poly.pdbx_strand_id
1 'polypeptide(L)'
;MKMETVLYKALVASNVPEVHATAVIEAMEKEMTSTLASKTDLSTVRTELKADIATLRAELKIDISELQKSLVKLDAKVDILSKNLTIRLLLIIGATAGVSSGLVTSGLKYLA
;
A
#
# COMPACT_ATOMS: atom_id res chain seq x y z
N MET A 1 31.86 -31.32 0.01
CA MET A 1 33.18 -31.96 -0.24
C MET A 1 34.32 -31.59 0.69
N LYS A 2 34.77 -30.33 0.85
CA LYS A 2 35.91 -30.04 1.77
C LYS A 2 35.60 -30.44 3.23
N MET A 3 34.37 -30.24 3.69
CA MET A 3 33.97 -30.66 5.04
C MET A 3 33.75 -32.18 5.16
N GLU A 4 33.09 -32.84 4.20
CA GLU A 4 32.93 -34.31 4.20
C GLU A 4 34.29 -35.02 4.25
N THR A 5 35.25 -34.57 3.45
CA THR A 5 36.60 -35.18 3.42
C THR A 5 37.39 -34.95 4.71
N VAL A 6 37.18 -33.82 5.40
CA VAL A 6 37.78 -33.56 6.72
C VAL A 6 37.12 -34.42 7.79
N LEU A 7 35.79 -34.52 7.79
CA LEU A 7 35.04 -35.31 8.76
C LEU A 7 35.32 -36.81 8.60
N TYR A 8 35.37 -37.31 7.37
CA TYR A 8 35.75 -38.69 7.06
C TYR A 8 37.15 -39.01 7.60
N LYS A 9 38.14 -38.16 7.32
CA LYS A 9 39.52 -38.34 7.83
C LYS A 9 39.56 -38.32 9.36
N ALA A 10 38.78 -37.46 10.00
CA ALA A 10 38.70 -37.37 11.46
C ALA A 10 38.08 -38.63 12.09
N LEU A 11 37.03 -39.19 11.47
CA LEU A 11 36.37 -40.42 11.93
C LEU A 11 37.33 -41.62 11.84
N VAL A 12 38.00 -41.79 10.71
CA VAL A 12 39.00 -42.86 10.52
C VAL A 12 40.18 -42.68 11.49
N ALA A 13 40.68 -41.46 11.68
CA ALA A 13 41.73 -41.17 12.66
C ALA A 13 41.32 -41.45 14.11
N SER A 14 40.02 -41.47 14.40
CA SER A 14 39.45 -41.85 15.71
C SER A 14 39.15 -43.34 15.83
N ASN A 15 39.70 -44.16 14.92
CA ASN A 15 39.56 -45.61 14.89
C ASN A 15 38.13 -46.10 14.59
N VAL A 16 37.29 -45.27 13.95
CA VAL A 16 35.98 -45.68 13.41
C VAL A 16 36.22 -46.46 12.11
N PRO A 17 35.63 -47.66 11.94
CA PRO A 17 35.75 -48.43 10.69
C PRO A 17 35.28 -47.62 9.47
N GLU A 18 35.99 -47.75 8.34
CA GLU A 18 35.70 -46.97 7.12
C GLU A 18 34.25 -47.09 6.66
N VAL A 19 33.67 -48.29 6.76
CA VAL A 19 32.27 -48.55 6.38
C VAL A 19 31.30 -47.70 7.20
N HIS A 20 31.57 -47.54 8.51
CA HIS A 20 30.73 -46.71 9.39
C HIS A 20 30.99 -45.22 9.18
N ALA A 21 32.23 -44.82 8.93
CA ALA A 21 32.56 -43.42 8.60
C ALA A 21 31.84 -42.96 7.33
N THR A 22 31.82 -43.80 6.28
CA THR A 22 31.09 -43.52 5.03
C THR A 22 29.59 -43.45 5.26
N ALA A 23 29.01 -44.40 6.01
CA ALA A 23 27.58 -44.39 6.32
C ALA A 23 27.13 -43.12 7.06
N VAL A 24 27.96 -42.61 7.99
CA VAL A 24 27.69 -41.35 8.70
C VAL A 24 27.71 -40.15 7.76
N ILE A 25 28.69 -40.09 6.84
CA ILE A 25 28.80 -39.02 5.84
C ILE A 25 27.58 -39.03 4.92
N GLU A 26 27.18 -40.20 4.42
CA GLU A 26 26.02 -40.35 3.54
C GLU A 26 24.71 -39.98 4.23
N ALA A 27 24.51 -40.44 5.47
CA ALA A 27 23.34 -40.09 6.26
C ALA A 27 23.27 -38.57 6.52
N MET A 28 24.40 -37.96 6.88
CA MET A 28 24.50 -36.51 7.13
C MET A 28 24.24 -35.70 5.84
N GLU A 29 24.80 -36.10 4.70
CA GLU A 29 24.55 -35.43 3.41
C GLU A 29 23.07 -35.51 3.03
N LYS A 30 22.46 -36.68 3.21
CA LYS A 30 21.03 -36.88 2.98
C LYS A 30 20.17 -36.00 3.90
N GLU A 31 20.49 -35.93 5.20
CA GLU A 31 19.75 -35.06 6.11
C GLU A 31 19.94 -33.57 5.77
N MET A 32 21.16 -33.15 5.44
CA MET A 32 21.45 -31.76 5.07
C MET A 32 20.69 -31.34 3.81
N THR A 33 20.67 -32.19 2.79
CA THR A 33 19.93 -31.92 1.54
C THR A 33 18.42 -31.99 1.73
N SER A 34 17.92 -32.82 2.66
CA SER A 34 16.49 -32.97 2.91
C SER A 34 15.89 -31.91 3.83
N THR A 35 16.69 -31.26 4.69
CA THR A 35 16.17 -30.35 5.72
C THR A 35 16.53 -28.88 5.48
N LEU A 36 17.64 -28.59 4.80
CA LEU A 36 18.03 -27.21 4.50
C LEU A 36 17.47 -26.77 3.15
N ALA A 37 16.96 -25.53 3.11
CA ALA A 37 16.64 -24.87 1.85
C ALA A 37 17.91 -24.70 1.00
N SER A 38 17.82 -25.06 -0.27
CA SER A 38 18.93 -24.88 -1.21
C SER A 38 19.09 -23.41 -1.58
N LYS A 39 20.27 -23.06 -2.11
CA LYS A 39 20.49 -21.70 -2.67
C LYS A 39 19.51 -21.37 -3.79
N THR A 40 19.06 -22.37 -4.55
CA THR A 40 18.06 -22.23 -5.61
C THR A 40 16.72 -21.84 -5.00
N ASP A 41 16.26 -22.56 -3.96
CA ASP A 41 14.99 -22.27 -3.29
C ASP A 41 14.97 -20.83 -2.74
N LEU A 42 16.07 -20.42 -2.09
CA LEU A 42 16.21 -19.05 -1.58
C LEU A 42 16.22 -18.01 -2.72
N SER A 43 16.82 -18.32 -3.86
CA SER A 43 16.82 -17.43 -5.03
C SER A 43 15.44 -17.31 -5.66
N THR A 44 14.69 -18.42 -5.71
CA THR A 44 13.30 -18.45 -6.20
C THR A 44 12.42 -17.58 -5.32
N VAL A 45 12.40 -17.83 -4.01
CA VAL A 45 11.61 -17.02 -3.04
C VAL A 45 12.00 -15.54 -3.11
N ARG A 46 13.29 -15.22 -3.22
CA ARG A 46 13.74 -13.83 -3.38
C ARG A 46 13.20 -13.18 -4.66
N THR A 47 13.09 -13.95 -5.74
CA THR A 47 12.58 -13.46 -7.03
C THR A 47 11.08 -13.25 -6.97
N GLU A 48 10.34 -14.18 -6.40
CA GLU A 48 8.90 -14.07 -6.14
C GLU A 48 8.59 -12.84 -5.28
N LEU A 49 9.28 -12.69 -4.13
CA LEU A 49 9.09 -11.54 -3.26
C LEU A 49 9.40 -10.21 -3.96
N LYS A 50 10.40 -10.16 -4.85
CA LYS A 50 10.65 -8.96 -5.65
C LYS A 50 9.52 -8.65 -6.62
N ALA A 51 8.93 -9.67 -7.24
CA ALA A 51 7.79 -9.52 -8.14
C ALA A 51 6.54 -9.04 -7.38
N ASP A 52 6.27 -9.61 -6.22
CA ASP A 52 5.15 -9.21 -5.36
C ASP A 52 5.29 -7.77 -4.89
N ILE A 53 6.49 -7.38 -4.44
CA ILE A 53 6.78 -5.99 -4.04
C ILE A 53 6.59 -5.03 -5.23
N ALA A 54 6.98 -5.42 -6.44
CA ALA A 54 6.80 -4.59 -7.62
C ALA A 54 5.31 -4.42 -7.96
N THR A 55 4.54 -5.50 -7.86
CA THR A 55 3.08 -5.51 -8.09
C THR A 55 2.36 -4.62 -7.08
N LEU A 56 2.62 -4.82 -5.78
CA LEU A 56 2.02 -4.01 -4.71
C LEU A 56 2.36 -2.51 -4.85
N ARG A 57 3.59 -2.18 -5.27
CA ARG A 57 3.96 -0.78 -5.55
C ARG A 57 3.18 -0.18 -6.71
N ALA A 58 2.89 -0.97 -7.74
CA ALA A 58 2.10 -0.52 -8.88
C ALA A 58 0.63 -0.28 -8.48
N GLU A 59 0.04 -1.23 -7.73
CA GLU A 59 -1.32 -1.11 -7.19
C GLU A 59 -1.46 0.14 -6.31
N LEU A 60 -0.57 0.33 -5.34
CA LEU A 60 -0.59 1.51 -4.47
C LEU A 60 -0.46 2.83 -5.25
N LYS A 61 0.31 2.85 -6.35
CA LYS A 61 0.42 4.05 -7.19
C LYS A 61 -0.89 4.36 -7.93
N ILE A 62 -1.61 3.32 -8.37
CA ILE A 62 -2.92 3.45 -9.01
C ILE A 62 -3.92 4.01 -7.98
N ASP A 63 -4.00 3.41 -6.79
CA ASP A 63 -4.91 3.83 -5.72
C ASP A 63 -4.67 5.28 -5.31
N ILE A 64 -3.40 5.67 -5.11
CA ILE A 64 -3.03 7.07 -4.80
C ILE A 64 -3.51 8.00 -5.92
N SER A 65 -3.33 7.62 -7.18
CA SER A 65 -3.75 8.44 -8.32
C SER A 65 -5.28 8.58 -8.40
N GLU A 66 -6.02 7.54 -8.05
CA GLU A 66 -7.49 7.56 -8.01
C GLU A 66 -8.02 8.40 -6.84
N LEU A 67 -7.39 8.31 -5.67
CA LEU A 67 -7.69 9.17 -4.53
C LEU A 67 -7.42 10.65 -4.83
N GLN A 68 -6.31 10.95 -5.50
CA GLN A 68 -5.99 12.32 -5.95
C GLN A 68 -7.06 12.87 -6.91
N LYS A 69 -7.51 12.07 -7.88
CA LYS A 69 -8.61 12.46 -8.78
C LYS A 69 -9.91 12.73 -8.02
N SER A 70 -10.22 11.87 -7.04
CA SER A 70 -11.41 12.02 -6.20
C SER A 70 -11.35 13.29 -5.36
N LEU A 71 -10.18 13.64 -4.82
CA LEU A 71 -9.96 14.88 -4.07
C LEU A 71 -10.17 16.12 -4.94
N VAL A 72 -9.60 16.15 -6.16
CA VAL A 72 -9.81 17.26 -7.11
C VAL A 72 -11.28 17.40 -7.49
N LYS A 73 -11.98 16.28 -7.70
CA LYS A 73 -13.43 16.31 -8.00
C LYS A 73 -14.23 16.85 -6.82
N LEU A 74 -13.84 16.54 -5.58
CA LEU A 74 -14.49 17.05 -4.38
C LEU A 74 -14.25 18.56 -4.22
N ASP A 75 -13.02 19.02 -4.44
CA ASP A 75 -12.64 20.44 -4.42
C ASP A 75 -13.50 21.26 -5.40
N ALA A 76 -13.61 20.81 -6.65
CA ALA A 76 -14.48 21.44 -7.64
C ALA A 76 -15.97 21.47 -7.22
N LYS A 77 -16.46 20.42 -6.56
CA LYS A 77 -17.84 20.40 -6.03
C LYS A 77 -18.03 21.40 -4.90
N VAL A 78 -17.06 21.54 -4.00
CA VAL A 78 -17.09 22.50 -2.90
C VAL A 78 -17.09 23.93 -3.45
N ASP A 79 -16.30 24.21 -4.47
CA ASP A 79 -16.27 25.52 -5.15
C ASP A 79 -17.62 25.88 -5.78
N ILE A 80 -18.22 24.94 -6.53
CA ILE A 80 -19.53 25.14 -7.15
C ILE A 80 -20.60 25.36 -6.09
N LEU A 81 -20.59 24.54 -5.03
CA LEU A 81 -21.55 24.67 -3.92
C LEU A 81 -21.42 26.03 -3.24
N SER A 82 -20.19 26.49 -2.98
CA SER A 82 -19.92 27.79 -2.36
C SER A 82 -20.41 28.93 -3.25
N LYS A 83 -20.11 28.92 -4.56
CA LYS A 83 -20.62 29.91 -5.52
C LYS A 83 -22.15 29.96 -5.55
N ASN A 84 -22.79 28.79 -5.60
CA ASN A 84 -24.26 28.69 -5.62
C ASN A 84 -24.88 29.25 -4.34
N LEU A 85 -24.27 28.99 -3.19
CA LEU A 85 -24.73 29.51 -1.91
C LEU A 85 -24.60 31.04 -1.86
N THR A 86 -23.44 31.59 -2.25
CA THR A 86 -23.22 33.05 -2.33
C THR A 86 -24.24 33.73 -3.23
N ILE A 87 -24.50 33.20 -4.43
CA ILE A 87 -25.50 33.75 -5.35
C ILE A 87 -26.90 33.74 -4.72
N ARG A 88 -27.31 32.62 -4.10
CA ARG A 88 -28.62 32.53 -3.44
C ARG A 88 -28.78 33.53 -2.30
N LEU A 89 -27.75 33.72 -1.48
CA LEU A 89 -27.79 34.69 -0.38
C LEU A 89 -27.94 36.12 -0.91
N LEU A 90 -27.22 36.49 -1.98
CA LEU A 90 -27.37 37.80 -2.63
C LEU A 90 -28.79 38.01 -3.18
N LEU A 91 -29.38 37.01 -3.83
CA LEU A 91 -30.75 37.08 -4.33
C LEU A 91 -31.79 37.26 -3.21
N ILE A 92 -31.64 36.56 -2.08
CA ILE A 92 -32.54 36.66 -0.93
C ILE A 92 -32.48 38.06 -0.31
N ILE A 93 -31.28 38.60 -0.10
CA ILE A 93 -31.10 39.95 0.47
C ILE A 93 -31.67 41.02 -0.47
N GLY A 94 -31.45 40.90 -1.79
CA GLY A 94 -32.04 41.79 -2.77
C GLY A 94 -33.57 41.78 -2.75
N ALA A 95 -34.18 40.59 -2.62
CA ALA A 95 -35.63 40.45 -2.53
C ALA A 95 -36.21 41.07 -1.25
N THR A 96 -35.56 40.91 -0.09
CA THR A 96 -36.09 41.45 1.18
C THR A 96 -35.88 42.96 1.32
N ALA A 97 -34.81 43.53 0.76
CA ALA A 97 -34.57 44.98 0.78
C ALA A 97 -35.57 45.76 -0.11
N GLY A 98 -36.02 45.20 -1.23
CA GLY A 98 -37.03 45.83 -2.10
C GLY A 98 -38.42 45.90 -1.46
N VAL A 99 -38.80 44.87 -0.70
CA VAL A 99 -40.12 44.80 -0.04
C VAL A 99 -40.26 45.83 1.08
N SER A 100 -39.20 46.07 1.87
CA SER A 100 -39.26 47.06 2.97
C SER A 100 -39.31 48.51 2.46
N SER A 101 -38.60 48.86 1.39
CA SER A 101 -38.59 50.23 0.85
C SER A 101 -39.93 50.63 0.19
N GLY A 102 -40.58 49.70 -0.52
CA GLY A 102 -41.89 49.94 -1.14
C GLY A 102 -43.03 50.11 -0.12
N LEU A 103 -43.00 49.35 0.98
CA LEU A 103 -44.04 49.44 2.02
C LEU A 103 -43.90 50.71 2.86
N VAL A 104 -42.68 51.13 3.19
CA VAL A 104 -42.42 52.34 3.99
C VAL A 104 -42.79 53.61 3.21
N THR A 105 -42.44 53.67 1.93
CA THR A 105 -42.76 54.85 1.09
C THR A 105 -44.24 54.92 0.73
N SER A 106 -44.90 53.79 0.49
CA SER A 106 -46.34 53.75 0.22
C SER A 106 -47.14 54.04 1.50
N GLY A 107 -46.73 53.53 2.65
CA GLY A 107 -47.35 53.82 3.94
C GLY A 107 -47.26 55.30 4.33
N LEU A 108 -46.13 55.96 4.05
CA LEU A 108 -45.99 57.42 4.30
C LEU A 108 -46.92 58.25 3.41
N LYS A 109 -47.16 57.84 2.16
CA LYS A 109 -48.05 58.57 1.24
C LYS A 109 -49.54 58.47 1.60
N TYR A 110 -49.95 57.45 2.35
CA TYR A 110 -51.33 57.34 2.85
C TYR A 110 -51.56 58.08 4.18
N LEU A 111 -50.49 58.54 4.83
CA LEU A 111 -50.53 59.25 6.12
C LEU A 111 -50.26 60.77 6.02
N ALA A 112 -49.95 61.28 4.83
CA ALA A 112 -49.81 62.71 4.53
C ALA A 112 -50.92 63.15 3.56
#